data_AF-A0A954TR48-F1
#
_entry.id   AF-A0A954TR48-F1
#
_cell.length_a   1.000
_cell.length_b   1.000
_cell.length_c   1.000
_cell.angle_alpha   90.00
_cell.angle_beta   90.00
_cell.angle_gamma   90.00
#
_symmetry.space_group_name_H-M   'P 1'
#
loop_
_entity.id
_entity.type
_entity.pdbx_description
1 polymer ?
#
loop_
_entity_poly.entity_id
_entity_poly.type
_entity_poly.pdbx_seq_one_letter_code
_entity_poly.pdbx_strand_id
1 'polypeptide(L)'
;MTDPTALDWHPLTDDQIEAIEAALDDWERAKLDNRYWEPASCGLAQPLVPYVEERIRELSKLDQFIDQFDRGSPELPTVKEIGPVRITGIISRRLTCDVYKGLQNNPRRDVAVKV
;
A
#
# COMPACT_ATOMS: atom_id res chain seq x y z
N MET A 1 14.06 6.46 15.75
CA MET A 1 14.30 5.05 15.38
C MET A 1 13.66 4.86 14.02
N THR A 2 14.48 4.74 12.99
CA THR A 2 14.05 4.40 11.62
C THR A 2 13.48 2.98 11.64
N ASP A 3 12.27 2.81 11.14
CA ASP A 3 11.69 1.50 10.90
C ASP A 3 12.60 0.79 9.88
N PRO A 4 13.24 -0.34 10.20
CA PRO A 4 14.27 -0.97 9.37
C PRO A 4 13.72 -1.63 8.10
N THR A 5 12.45 -1.41 7.77
CA THR A 5 11.71 -2.19 6.76
C THR A 5 11.28 -1.40 5.54
N ALA A 6 11.42 -0.08 5.53
CA ALA A 6 11.02 0.74 4.38
C ALA A 6 12.16 0.81 3.36
N LEU A 7 11.98 0.23 2.17
CA LEU A 7 13.00 0.34 1.12
C LEU A 7 13.06 1.79 0.61
N ASP A 8 14.27 2.27 0.34
CA ASP A 8 14.47 3.59 -0.23
C ASP A 8 14.29 3.52 -1.75
N TRP A 9 13.31 4.25 -2.28
CA TRP A 9 12.98 4.34 -3.71
C TRP A 9 13.76 5.45 -4.42
N HIS A 10 14.34 6.40 -3.67
CA HIS A 10 15.13 7.49 -4.24
C HIS A 10 16.35 7.07 -5.07
N PRO A 11 17.04 5.95 -4.80
CA PRO A 11 18.16 5.51 -5.64
C PRO A 11 17.73 4.77 -6.91
N LEU A 12 16.44 4.49 -7.11
CA LEU A 12 15.96 3.78 -8.31
C LEU A 12 15.92 4.71 -9.51
N THR A 13 16.29 4.18 -10.68
CA THR A 13 16.12 4.87 -11.97
C THR A 13 14.67 4.80 -12.44
N ASP A 14 14.28 5.67 -13.35
CA ASP A 14 12.93 5.65 -13.95
C ASP A 14 12.61 4.28 -14.57
N ASP A 15 13.53 3.68 -15.32
CA ASP A 15 13.36 2.32 -15.88
C ASP A 15 13.15 1.24 -14.81
N GLN A 16 13.76 1.39 -13.64
CA GLN A 16 13.61 0.44 -12.53
C GLN A 16 12.24 0.62 -11.85
N ILE A 17 11.78 1.87 -11.71
CA ILE A 17 10.46 2.20 -11.20
C ILE A 17 9.39 1.66 -12.15
N GLU A 18 9.52 1.89 -13.45
CA GLU A 18 8.59 1.38 -14.46
C GLU A 18 8.53 -0.16 -14.45
N ALA A 19 9.68 -0.84 -14.31
CA ALA A 19 9.70 -2.30 -14.18
C ALA A 19 9.00 -2.82 -12.91
N ILE A 20 9.12 -2.10 -11.79
CA ILE A 20 8.43 -2.41 -10.54
C ILE A 20 6.92 -2.19 -10.69
N GLU A 21 6.49 -1.08 -11.30
CA GLU A 21 5.08 -0.77 -11.55
C GLU A 21 4.44 -1.80 -12.50
N ALA A 22 5.14 -2.18 -13.58
CA ALA A 22 4.68 -3.21 -14.50
C ALA A 22 4.49 -4.58 -13.80
N ALA A 23 5.41 -4.94 -12.90
CA ALA A 23 5.29 -6.18 -12.11
C ALA A 23 4.10 -6.14 -11.13
N LEU A 24 3.79 -4.96 -10.57
CA LEU A 24 2.62 -4.75 -9.72
C LEU A 24 1.31 -4.81 -10.52
N ASP A 25 1.27 -4.23 -11.71
CA ASP A 25 0.12 -4.28 -12.62
C ASP A 25 -0.17 -5.72 -13.07
N ASP A 26 0.88 -6.48 -13.41
CA ASP A 26 0.74 -7.88 -13.80
C ASP A 26 0.24 -8.74 -12.64
N TRP A 27 0.73 -8.49 -11.43
CA TRP A 27 0.20 -9.11 -10.21
C TRP A 27 -1.27 -8.76 -9.98
N GLU A 28 -1.65 -7.48 -10.10
CA GLU A 28 -3.03 -7.04 -9.91
C GLU A 28 -3.97 -7.64 -10.97
N ARG A 29 -3.53 -7.80 -12.22
CA ARG A 29 -4.30 -8.44 -13.29
C ARG A 29 -4.47 -9.94 -13.08
N ALA A 30 -3.49 -10.60 -12.45
CA ALA A 30 -3.48 -12.05 -12.32
C ALA A 30 -4.61 -12.60 -11.44
N LYS A 31 -5.16 -11.81 -10.49
CA LYS A 31 -6.39 -11.98 -9.65
C LYS A 31 -6.84 -13.40 -9.18
N LEU A 32 -6.08 -14.47 -9.39
CA LEU A 32 -6.56 -15.84 -9.23
C LEU A 32 -6.13 -16.51 -7.92
N ASP A 33 -5.14 -15.97 -7.21
CA ASP A 33 -4.99 -16.22 -5.77
C ASP A 33 -4.11 -15.10 -5.18
N ASN A 34 -4.67 -14.26 -4.31
CA ASN A 34 -3.98 -13.14 -3.63
C ASN A 34 -2.79 -13.58 -2.75
N ARG A 35 -2.41 -14.86 -2.80
CA ARG A 35 -1.42 -15.48 -1.92
C ARG A 35 -0.05 -15.70 -2.53
N TYR A 36 0.12 -15.62 -3.85
CA TYR A 36 1.38 -16.03 -4.48
C TYR A 36 1.78 -15.14 -5.65
N TRP A 37 2.37 -13.97 -5.36
CA TRP A 37 3.28 -13.35 -6.32
C TRP A 37 4.59 -14.12 -6.29
N GLU A 38 5.01 -14.67 -7.43
CA GLU A 38 6.29 -15.36 -7.55
C GLU A 38 7.32 -14.46 -8.27
N PRO A 39 8.42 -14.06 -7.60
CA PRO A 39 9.45 -13.23 -8.22
C PRO A 39 10.02 -13.80 -9.52
N ALA A 40 10.05 -15.14 -9.62
CA ALA A 40 10.58 -15.86 -10.78
C ALA A 40 9.68 -15.77 -12.02
N SER A 41 8.38 -15.50 -11.88
CA SER A 41 7.45 -15.45 -13.00
C SER A 41 7.38 -14.09 -13.70
N CYS A 42 7.86 -13.02 -13.07
CA CYS A 42 7.71 -11.65 -13.59
C CYS A 42 8.92 -11.14 -14.40
N GLY A 43 9.97 -11.94 -14.57
CA GLY A 43 11.18 -11.51 -15.30
C GLY A 43 11.91 -10.31 -14.66
N LEU A 44 11.57 -9.97 -13.42
CA LEU A 44 12.07 -8.82 -12.71
C LEU A 44 13.50 -9.08 -12.22
N ALA A 45 14.37 -8.07 -12.33
CA ALA A 45 15.72 -8.17 -11.81
C ALA A 45 15.70 -8.39 -10.30
N GLN A 46 16.51 -9.34 -9.81
CA GLN A 46 16.61 -9.71 -8.38
C GLN A 46 16.71 -8.52 -7.40
N PRO A 47 17.46 -7.42 -7.70
CA PRO A 47 17.53 -6.27 -6.81
C PRO A 47 16.21 -5.50 -6.65
N LEU A 48 15.28 -5.61 -7.60
CA LEU A 48 14.00 -4.90 -7.60
C LEU A 48 12.88 -5.70 -6.94
N VAL A 49 13.07 -7.02 -6.79
CA VAL A 49 12.09 -7.93 -6.17
C VAL A 49 11.63 -7.46 -4.78
N PRO A 50 12.53 -7.04 -3.86
CA PRO A 50 12.10 -6.58 -2.53
C PRO A 50 11.12 -5.40 -2.56
N TYR A 51 11.23 -4.51 -3.56
CA TYR A 51 10.38 -3.34 -3.71
C TYR A 51 8.94 -3.72 -4.08
N VAL A 52 8.77 -4.73 -4.93
CA VAL A 52 7.45 -5.26 -5.29
C VAL A 52 6.83 -5.99 -4.08
N GLU A 53 7.60 -6.82 -3.36
CA GLU A 53 7.11 -7.52 -2.16
C GLU A 53 6.62 -6.55 -1.08
N GLU A 54 7.35 -5.46 -0.86
CA GLU A 54 6.96 -4.42 0.09
C GLU A 54 5.62 -3.79 -0.32
N ARG A 55 5.45 -3.44 -1.61
CA ARG A 55 4.21 -2.82 -2.10
C ARG A 55 3.03 -3.78 -2.07
N ILE A 56 3.22 -5.04 -2.43
CA ILE A 56 2.17 -6.07 -2.29
C ILE A 56 1.75 -6.21 -0.83
N ARG A 57 2.70 -6.21 0.11
CA ARG A 57 2.42 -6.27 1.55
C ARG A 57 1.64 -5.02 2.01
N GLU A 58 2.01 -3.83 1.55
CA GLU A 58 1.28 -2.58 1.85
C GLU A 58 -0.15 -2.60 1.31
N LEU A 59 -0.34 -3.03 0.06
CA LEU A 59 -1.65 -3.11 -0.59
C LEU A 59 -2.54 -4.18 0.07
N SER A 60 -1.96 -5.31 0.49
CA SER A 60 -2.68 -6.35 1.23
C SER A 60 -3.21 -5.85 2.58
N LYS A 61 -2.47 -4.95 3.26
CA LYS A 61 -2.95 -4.30 4.50
C LYS A 61 -4.12 -3.35 4.24
N LEU A 62 -4.12 -2.66 3.09
CA LEU A 62 -5.22 -1.79 2.68
C LEU A 62 -6.49 -2.60 2.39
N ASP A 63 -6.36 -3.73 1.69
CA ASP A 63 -7.48 -4.62 1.39
C ASP A 63 -8.13 -5.15 2.68
N GLN A 64 -7.32 -5.61 3.64
CA GLN A 64 -7.80 -6.02 4.97
C GLN A 64 -8.52 -4.90 5.73
N PHE A 65 -8.08 -3.64 5.56
CA PHE A 65 -8.72 -2.49 6.19
C PHE A 65 -10.11 -2.22 5.58
N ILE A 66 -10.23 -2.24 4.25
CA ILE A 66 -11.51 -2.06 3.54
C ILE A 66 -12.50 -3.16 3.94
N ASP A 67 -12.03 -4.41 3.99
CA ASP A 67 -12.83 -5.57 4.38
C ASP A 67 -13.39 -5.47 5.81
N GLN A 68 -12.61 -4.89 6.74
CA GLN A 68 -13.06 -4.65 8.12
C GLN A 68 -14.08 -3.50 8.21
N PHE A 69 -13.97 -2.50 7.33
CA PHE A 69 -14.87 -1.36 7.28
C PHE A 69 -16.23 -1.73 6.68
N ASP A 70 -16.26 -2.50 5.59
CA ASP A 70 -17.49 -2.90 4.88
C ASP A 70 -18.35 -3.88 5.72
N ARG A 71 -17.72 -4.66 6.61
CA ARG A 71 -18.43 -5.58 7.52
C ARG A 71 -19.14 -4.90 8.70
N GLY A 72 -19.21 -3.57 8.73
CA GLY A 72 -20.11 -2.83 9.62
C GLY A 72 -19.75 -2.89 11.10
N SER A 73 -18.46 -2.94 11.45
CA SER A 73 -18.05 -2.85 12.87
C SER A 73 -18.56 -1.53 13.49
N PRO A 74 -19.45 -1.57 14.49
CA PRO A 74 -20.10 -0.38 15.06
C PRO A 74 -19.13 0.46 15.90
N GLU A 75 -18.04 -0.13 16.35
CA GLU A 75 -16.86 0.60 16.78
C GLU A 75 -15.96 0.73 15.55
N LEU A 76 -16.04 1.87 14.87
CA LEU A 76 -15.01 2.26 13.91
C LEU A 76 -13.70 2.26 14.70
N PRO A 77 -12.80 1.26 14.51
CA PRO A 77 -11.53 1.27 15.20
C PRO A 77 -10.93 2.64 14.90
N THR A 78 -10.45 3.34 15.92
CA THR A 78 -9.78 4.62 15.71
C THR A 78 -8.71 4.32 14.68
N VAL A 79 -8.96 4.69 13.43
CA VAL A 79 -8.15 4.18 12.33
C VAL A 79 -6.81 4.83 12.55
N LYS A 80 -5.84 4.04 13.02
CA LYS A 80 -4.51 4.56 13.31
C LYS A 80 -3.67 4.51 12.03
N GLU A 81 -3.95 3.55 11.14
CA GLU A 81 -3.18 3.29 9.93
C GLU A 81 -4.10 2.81 8.80
N ILE A 82 -3.87 3.29 7.57
CA ILE A 82 -4.45 2.79 6.31
C ILE A 82 -3.29 2.57 5.34
N GLY A 83 -3.00 1.31 4.99
CA GLY A 83 -1.80 0.96 4.23
C GLY A 83 -0.52 1.49 4.92
N PRO A 84 0.38 2.22 4.21
CA PRO A 84 1.58 2.83 4.81
C PRO A 84 1.30 4.18 5.49
N VAL A 85 0.05 4.62 5.55
CA VAL A 85 -0.33 5.95 6.00
C VAL A 85 -0.84 5.89 7.42
N ARG A 86 -0.16 6.56 8.36
CA ARG A 86 -0.68 6.76 9.70
C ARG A 86 -1.74 7.85 9.69
N ILE A 87 -2.97 7.52 10.05
CA ILE A 87 -4.08 8.48 10.07
C ILE A 87 -3.93 9.40 11.28
N THR A 88 -3.96 10.70 11.02
CA THR A 88 -3.81 11.77 12.01
C THR A 88 -5.10 12.55 12.24
N GLY A 89 -6.10 12.39 11.36
CA GLY A 89 -7.40 13.02 11.52
C GLY A 89 -8.39 12.61 10.43
N ILE A 90 -9.63 13.05 10.62
CA ILE A 90 -10.72 12.87 9.65
C ILE A 90 -10.93 14.21 8.95
N ILE A 91 -10.93 14.22 7.63
CA ILE A 91 -11.23 15.41 6.82
C ILE A 91 -12.73 15.47 6.52
N SER A 92 -13.32 14.35 6.11
CA SER A 92 -14.74 14.29 5.75
C SER A 92 -15.31 12.91 6.03
N ARG A 93 -16.56 12.88 6.50
CA ARG A 93 -17.40 11.68 6.52
C ARG A 93 -18.65 11.92 5.69
N ARG A 94 -18.87 11.08 4.68
CA ARG A 94 -20.00 11.21 3.74
C ARG A 94 -20.59 9.82 3.48
N LEU A 95 -21.79 9.83 2.90
CA LEU A 95 -22.58 8.62 2.66
C LEU A 95 -21.89 7.60 1.74
N THR A 96 -20.95 8.05 0.90
CA THR A 96 -20.35 7.24 -0.18
C THR A 96 -18.85 7.01 -0.02
N CYS A 97 -18.18 7.78 0.84
CA CYS A 97 -16.74 7.66 1.10
C CYS A 97 -16.35 8.49 2.32
N ASP A 98 -15.29 8.06 2.98
CA ASP A 98 -14.63 8.80 4.04
C ASP A 98 -13.26 9.30 3.57
N VAL A 99 -12.90 10.52 3.99
CA VAL A 99 -11.61 11.12 3.66
C VAL A 99 -10.83 11.37 4.95
N TYR A 100 -9.65 10.79 5.02
CA TYR A 100 -8.76 10.86 6.18
C TYR A 100 -7.51 11.69 5.87
N LYS A 101 -7.05 12.46 6.86
CA LYS A 101 -5.71 13.04 6.85
C LYS A 101 -4.76 12.02 7.40
N GLY A 102 -3.67 11.77 6.70
CA GLY A 102 -2.64 10.85 7.14
C GLY A 102 -1.22 11.36 6.90
N LEU A 103 -0.27 10.69 7.52
CA LEU A 103 1.16 10.93 7.37
C LEU A 103 1.79 9.66 6.79
N GLN A 104 2.35 9.77 5.59
CA GLN A 104 3.24 8.75 5.03
C GLN A 104 4.65 9.02 5.57
N ASN A 105 5.36 7.99 6.04
CA ASN A 105 6.68 8.18 6.66
C ASN A 105 7.86 8.10 5.67
N ASN A 106 7.66 7.55 4.46
CA ASN A 106 8.71 7.47 3.43
C ASN A 106 8.12 7.61 1.99
N PRO A 107 8.38 8.72 1.28
CA PRO A 107 8.91 9.98 1.80
C PRO A 107 7.95 10.59 2.84
N ARG A 108 8.49 11.35 3.81
CA ARG A 108 7.65 11.96 4.86
C ARG A 108 6.77 13.06 4.28
N ARG A 109 5.46 12.81 4.15
CA ARG A 109 4.49 13.78 3.62
C ARG A 109 3.09 13.62 4.22
N ASP A 110 2.39 14.75 4.34
CA ASP A 110 0.95 14.76 4.61
C ASP A 110 0.22 14.27 3.35
N VAL A 111 -0.75 13.36 3.53
CA VAL A 111 -1.56 12.79 2.45
C VAL A 111 -3.03 12.78 2.83
N ALA A 112 -3.90 12.77 1.82
CA ALA A 112 -5.33 12.51 1.98
C ALA A 112 -5.62 11.08 1.48
N VAL A 113 -6.33 10.30 2.28
CA VAL A 113 -6.74 8.94 1.93
C VAL A 113 -8.25 8.93 1.79
N LYS A 114 -8.75 8.59 0.61
CA LYS A 114 -10.18 8.40 0.34
C LYS A 114 -10.47 6.90 0.37
N VAL A 115 -11.36 6.50 1.26
CA VAL A 115 -11.88 5.13 1.38
C VAL A 115 -13.34 5.14 0.95
#